data_AF-A0A8T9FW84-F1
#
_entry.id   AF-A0A8T9FW84-F1
#
_cell.length_a   1.000
_cell.length_b   1.000
_cell.length_c   1.000
_cell.angle_alpha   90.00
_cell.angle_beta   90.00
_cell.angle_gamma   90.00
#
_symmetry.space_group_name_H-M   'P 1'
#
loop_
_entity.id
_entity.type
_entity.pdbx_description
1 polymer ?
#
loop_
_entity_poly.entity_id
_entity_poly.type
_entity_poly.pdbx_seq_one_letter_code
_entity_poly.pdbx_strand_id
1 'polypeptide(L)'
;MGENVKHTSGLLYDRTGAAFSLDHEIEGTAYVRPMVTVVMQSTNYHGDDFHEEETTEPAGYLVAKDRDELFDAPPHVALDADIEAKKAELAQIKAEAAKVLDNLRREKQKAEWDLASAKRQMDEWMKTHKGMIDLGKLLDGKVLYPLSVEKNHYHGARSIPRIPKMKDIGGLRVEGGDFEKGKEWRAERYLSDTYSTWFQFFDTEEQRASVIQSEFEATCAHFRQKPDFTVDIYTTTNLHYGTLLEWVKTHPALSIPEDIQAMKAANDAELVEKRKAKLAAELAAIDAEARP
;
A
#
# COMPACT_ATOMS: atom_id res chain seq x y z
N MET A 1 18.97 -96.15 -2.20
CA MET A 1 19.50 -94.94 -1.55
C MET A 1 18.31 -94.04 -1.33
N GLY A 2 17.78 -93.99 -0.10
CA GLY A 2 16.63 -93.18 0.25
C GLY A 2 17.12 -91.83 0.76
N GLU A 3 16.92 -90.77 -0.02
CA GLU A 3 17.13 -89.41 0.46
C GLU A 3 15.96 -89.01 1.35
N ASN A 4 16.30 -88.56 2.56
CA ASN A 4 15.37 -88.03 3.54
C ASN A 4 14.75 -86.73 3.02
N VAL A 5 13.51 -86.79 2.53
CA VAL A 5 12.70 -85.60 2.28
C VAL A 5 12.29 -85.01 3.63
N LYS A 6 12.94 -83.91 4.02
CA LYS A 6 12.49 -83.09 5.15
C LYS A 6 11.27 -82.29 4.71
N HIS A 7 10.08 -82.68 5.16
CA HIS A 7 8.89 -81.84 5.08
C HIS A 7 9.04 -80.69 6.09
N THR A 8 9.48 -79.54 5.62
CA THR A 8 9.39 -78.27 6.34
C THR A 8 8.27 -77.44 5.73
N SER A 9 7.11 -77.43 6.40
CA SER A 9 5.98 -76.56 6.06
C SER A 9 6.34 -75.10 6.36
N GLY A 10 6.97 -74.42 5.40
CA GLY A 10 7.26 -72.99 5.44
C GLY A 10 6.33 -72.21 4.50
N LEU A 11 5.87 -71.03 4.93
CA LEU A 11 5.11 -70.11 4.08
C LEU A 11 6.09 -69.22 3.31
N LEU A 12 5.92 -69.13 1.99
CA LEU A 12 6.75 -68.36 1.07
C LEU A 12 5.90 -67.36 0.29
N TYR A 13 6.49 -66.26 -0.15
CA TYR A 13 5.82 -65.20 -0.89
C TYR A 13 6.53 -64.95 -2.21
N ASP A 14 5.79 -64.71 -3.29
CA ASP A 14 6.41 -64.22 -4.51
C ASP A 14 6.67 -62.71 -4.48
N ARG A 15 7.29 -62.18 -5.54
CA ARG A 15 7.52 -60.73 -5.71
C ARG A 15 6.24 -59.89 -5.69
N THR A 16 5.07 -60.49 -5.94
CA THR A 16 3.76 -59.80 -5.92
C THR A 16 3.11 -59.83 -4.53
N GLY A 17 3.65 -60.62 -3.60
CA GLY A 17 3.11 -60.82 -2.26
C GLY A 17 2.08 -61.94 -2.16
N ALA A 18 1.91 -62.76 -3.21
CA ALA A 18 1.07 -63.95 -3.15
C ALA A 18 1.73 -65.01 -2.27
N ALA A 19 0.97 -65.61 -1.36
CA ALA A 19 1.46 -66.59 -0.41
C ALA A 19 1.38 -68.01 -0.96
N PHE A 20 2.39 -68.82 -0.68
CA PHE A 20 2.51 -70.21 -1.08
C PHE A 20 3.00 -71.05 0.10
N SER A 21 2.47 -72.26 0.25
CA SER A 21 2.97 -73.25 1.20
C SER A 21 4.02 -74.14 0.54
N LEU A 22 5.20 -74.27 1.13
CA LEU A 22 6.28 -75.12 0.63
C LEU A 22 5.99 -76.59 0.94
N ASP A 23 5.99 -77.43 -0.10
CA ASP A 23 5.80 -78.87 0.05
C ASP A 23 7.16 -79.58 0.13
N HIS A 24 8.00 -79.38 -0.90
CA HIS A 24 9.37 -79.88 -0.98
C HIS A 24 10.18 -79.10 -2.05
N GLU A 25 11.50 -79.24 -2.01
CA GLU A 25 12.44 -78.60 -2.94
C GLU A 25 13.37 -79.66 -3.56
N ILE A 26 13.57 -79.60 -4.87
CA ILE A 26 14.47 -80.50 -5.61
C ILE A 26 15.29 -79.66 -6.58
N GLU A 27 16.62 -79.75 -6.49
CA GLU A 27 17.58 -79.12 -7.42
C GLU A 27 17.31 -77.62 -7.69
N GLY A 28 16.95 -76.84 -6.66
CA GLY A 28 16.69 -75.40 -6.76
C GLY A 28 15.29 -75.02 -7.27
N THR A 29 14.46 -76.00 -7.61
CA THR A 29 13.03 -75.79 -7.90
C THR A 29 12.20 -76.09 -6.65
N ALA A 30 11.47 -75.08 -6.18
CA ALA A 30 10.52 -75.21 -5.08
C ALA A 30 9.16 -75.66 -5.62
N TYR A 31 8.66 -76.77 -5.11
CA TYR A 31 7.28 -77.21 -5.37
C TYR A 31 6.39 -76.66 -4.27
N VAL A 32 5.56 -75.70 -4.65
CA VAL A 32 4.76 -74.91 -3.71
C VAL A 32 3.27 -74.98 -4.04
N ARG A 33 2.44 -74.87 -3.01
CA ARG A 33 0.98 -74.82 -3.14
C ARG A 33 0.52 -73.38 -2.95
N PRO A 34 -0.13 -72.75 -3.94
CA PRO A 34 -0.73 -71.43 -3.74
C PRO A 34 -1.70 -71.47 -2.56
N MET A 35 -1.64 -70.47 -1.68
CA MET A 35 -2.65 -70.30 -0.64
C MET A 35 -3.90 -69.70 -1.29
N VAL A 36 -5.02 -70.38 -1.18
CA VAL A 36 -6.31 -69.96 -1.75
C VAL A 36 -7.24 -69.61 -0.60
N THR A 37 -7.99 -68.53 -0.75
CA THR A 37 -9.05 -68.18 0.19
C THR A 37 -10.23 -69.13 0.00
N VAL A 38 -10.58 -69.87 1.04
CA VAL A 38 -11.77 -70.70 1.10
C VAL A 38 -12.81 -69.95 1.93
N VAL A 39 -13.94 -69.67 1.30
CA VAL A 39 -15.10 -69.09 1.98
C VAL A 39 -15.98 -70.24 2.44
N MET A 40 -16.02 -70.50 3.75
CA MET A 40 -16.92 -71.49 4.32
C MET A 40 -18.22 -70.80 4.70
N GLN A 41 -19.30 -71.17 4.00
CA GLN A 41 -20.66 -70.76 4.36
C GLN A 41 -21.27 -71.81 5.28
N SER A 42 -21.55 -71.41 6.52
CA SER A 42 -22.34 -72.22 7.43
C SER A 42 -23.73 -71.62 7.62
N THR A 43 -24.75 -72.45 7.53
CA THR A 43 -26.14 -72.09 7.80
C THR A 43 -26.59 -72.79 9.08
N ASN A 44 -27.21 -72.06 10.00
CA ASN A 44 -27.85 -72.68 11.15
C ASN A 44 -29.07 -73.52 10.72
N TYR A 45 -29.49 -74.49 11.56
CA TYR A 45 -30.53 -75.50 11.27
C TYR A 45 -31.90 -74.92 10.84
N HIS A 46 -32.10 -73.60 10.97
CA HIS A 46 -33.30 -72.87 10.57
C HIS A 46 -33.15 -71.99 9.31
N GLY A 47 -31.98 -71.98 8.66
CA GLY A 47 -31.79 -71.40 7.33
C GLY A 47 -31.84 -69.87 7.21
N ASP A 48 -31.95 -69.14 8.33
CA ASP A 48 -32.18 -67.68 8.34
C ASP A 48 -30.91 -66.83 8.51
N ASP A 49 -29.76 -67.41 8.90
CA ASP A 49 -28.48 -66.68 9.02
C ASP A 49 -27.37 -67.39 8.25
N PHE A 50 -26.69 -66.63 7.37
CA PHE A 50 -25.48 -67.03 6.65
C PHE A 50 -24.27 -66.45 7.37
N HIS A 51 -23.40 -67.30 7.91
CA HIS A 51 -22.09 -66.89 8.40
C HIS A 51 -21.03 -67.33 7.40
N GLU A 52 -20.30 -66.35 6.86
CA GLU A 52 -19.14 -66.56 6.00
C GLU A 52 -17.89 -66.41 6.85
N GLU A 53 -17.12 -67.50 6.97
CA GLU A 53 -15.77 -67.44 7.51
C GLU A 53 -14.78 -67.63 6.36
N GLU A 54 -13.90 -66.65 6.17
CA GLU A 54 -12.80 -66.74 5.21
C GLU A 54 -11.57 -67.35 5.90
N THR A 55 -11.13 -68.51 5.41
CA THR A 55 -9.87 -69.13 5.81
C THR A 55 -8.95 -69.26 4.60
N THR A 56 -7.64 -69.38 4.82
CA THR A 56 -6.69 -69.63 3.73
C THR A 56 -6.12 -71.04 3.84
N GLU A 57 -6.25 -71.80 2.77
CA GLU A 57 -5.79 -73.19 2.70
C GLU A 57 -4.87 -73.41 1.49
N PRO A 58 -3.90 -74.33 1.58
CA PRO A 58 -3.05 -74.65 0.44
C PRO A 58 -3.87 -75.34 -0.66
N ALA A 59 -3.71 -74.89 -1.90
CA ALA A 59 -4.38 -75.50 -3.05
C ALA A 59 -4.06 -77.00 -3.17
N GLY A 60 -5.00 -77.76 -3.73
CA GLY A 60 -4.81 -79.19 -4.00
C GLY A 60 -3.80 -79.51 -5.10
N TYR A 61 -3.29 -78.51 -5.82
CA TYR A 61 -2.30 -78.65 -6.89
C TYR A 61 -0.97 -78.00 -6.51
N LEU A 62 0.11 -78.60 -7.02
CA LEU A 62 1.49 -78.09 -6.87
C LEU A 62 1.87 -77.25 -8.08
N VAL A 63 2.59 -76.17 -7.81
CA VAL A 63 3.21 -75.31 -8.82
C VAL A 63 4.72 -75.36 -8.62
N ALA A 64 5.45 -75.64 -9.69
CA ALA A 64 6.91 -75.53 -9.68
C ALA A 64 7.29 -74.06 -9.86
N LYS A 65 8.07 -73.54 -8.93
CA LYS A 65 8.62 -72.18 -8.95
C LYS A 65 10.11 -72.23 -8.68
N ASP A 66 10.84 -71.30 -9.26
CA ASP A 66 12.25 -71.11 -8.91
C ASP A 66 12.34 -70.64 -7.46
N ARG A 67 13.22 -71.25 -6.66
CA ARG A 67 13.38 -70.90 -5.24
C ARG A 67 13.83 -69.44 -5.06
N ASP A 68 14.56 -68.90 -6.03
CA ASP A 68 15.07 -67.52 -6.04
C ASP A 68 13.97 -66.46 -6.25
N GLU A 69 12.79 -66.87 -6.71
CA GLU A 69 11.62 -65.98 -6.87
C GLU A 69 10.74 -65.90 -5.61
N LEU A 70 11.04 -66.70 -4.59
CA LEU A 70 10.25 -66.87 -3.38
C LEU A 70 10.97 -66.32 -2.13
N PHE A 71 10.25 -65.55 -1.33
CA PHE A 71 10.74 -64.87 -0.13
C PHE A 71 10.08 -65.43 1.12
N ASP A 72 10.83 -65.54 2.21
CA ASP A 72 10.31 -66.05 3.49
C ASP A 72 9.43 -65.03 4.24
N ALA A 73 9.36 -63.78 3.74
CA ALA A 73 8.52 -62.71 4.25
C ALA A 73 7.90 -61.89 3.11
N PRO A 74 6.71 -61.30 3.31
CA PRO A 74 6.04 -60.56 2.26
C PRO A 74 6.82 -59.26 1.92
N PRO A 75 6.93 -58.90 0.62
CA PRO A 75 7.85 -57.86 0.14
C PRO A 75 7.49 -56.41 0.56
N HIS A 76 6.33 -56.16 1.19
CA HIS A 76 5.90 -54.81 1.59
C HIS A 76 6.70 -54.22 2.77
N VAL A 77 7.28 -55.05 3.63
CA VAL A 77 7.99 -54.59 4.84
C VAL A 77 9.23 -53.75 4.48
N ALA A 78 9.93 -54.10 3.41
CA ALA A 78 11.06 -53.32 2.91
C ALA A 78 10.62 -51.99 2.27
N LEU A 79 9.49 -51.99 1.55
CA LEU A 79 8.91 -50.80 0.93
C LEU A 79 8.38 -49.81 1.98
N ASP A 80 7.77 -50.29 3.06
CA ASP A 80 7.25 -49.44 4.13
C ASP A 80 8.37 -48.70 4.87
N ALA A 81 9.51 -49.37 5.10
CA ALA A 81 10.69 -48.73 5.68
C ALA A 81 11.26 -47.63 4.77
N ASP A 82 11.32 -47.88 3.45
CA ASP A 82 11.76 -46.88 2.46
C ASP A 82 10.78 -45.69 2.38
N ILE A 83 9.47 -45.94 2.46
CA ILE A 83 8.44 -44.90 2.47
C ILE A 83 8.59 -44.00 3.70
N GLU A 84 8.80 -44.57 4.88
CA GLU A 84 9.01 -43.79 6.11
C GLU A 84 10.32 -43.00 6.07
N ALA A 85 11.40 -43.58 5.53
CA ALA A 85 12.65 -42.85 5.30
C ALA A 85 12.45 -41.66 4.36
N LYS A 86 11.72 -41.83 3.25
CA LYS A 86 11.41 -40.74 2.31
C LYS A 86 10.48 -39.69 2.87
N LYS A 87 9.53 -40.04 3.74
CA LYS A 87 8.71 -39.06 4.48
C LYS A 87 9.56 -38.22 5.41
N ALA A 88 10.53 -38.81 6.11
CA ALA A 88 11.44 -38.08 6.99
C ALA A 88 12.34 -37.10 6.20
N GLU A 89 12.89 -37.53 5.05
CA GLU A 89 13.65 -36.64 4.15
C GLU A 89 12.78 -35.46 3.67
N LEU A 90 11.54 -35.72 3.24
CA LEU A 90 10.61 -34.67 2.82
C LEU A 90 10.27 -33.69 3.95
N ALA A 91 10.12 -34.17 5.19
CA ALA A 91 9.88 -33.32 6.34
C ALA A 91 11.08 -32.40 6.62
N GLN A 92 12.30 -32.92 6.48
CA GLN A 92 13.52 -32.12 6.64
C GLN A 92 13.63 -31.03 5.56
N ILE A 93 13.41 -31.39 4.28
CA ILE A 93 13.44 -30.42 3.16
C ILE A 93 12.39 -29.32 3.37
N LYS A 94 11.18 -29.68 3.81
CA LYS A 94 10.12 -28.71 4.11
C LYS A 94 10.51 -27.77 5.25
N ALA A 95 11.16 -28.27 6.29
CA ALA A 95 11.64 -27.45 7.41
C ALA A 95 12.74 -26.48 6.97
N GLU A 96 13.66 -26.92 6.12
CA GLU A 96 14.71 -26.06 5.55
C GLU A 96 14.12 -25.00 4.61
N ALA A 97 13.19 -25.38 3.73
CA ALA A 97 12.48 -24.45 2.86
C ALA A 97 11.71 -23.39 3.65
N ALA A 98 11.05 -23.77 4.74
CA ALA A 98 10.35 -22.83 5.62
C ALA A 98 11.32 -21.80 6.24
N LYS A 99 12.49 -22.23 6.72
CA LYS A 99 13.53 -21.34 7.24
C LYS A 99 14.01 -20.35 6.18
N VAL A 100 14.26 -20.82 4.96
CA VAL A 100 14.69 -19.96 3.84
C VAL A 100 13.60 -18.94 3.49
N LEU A 101 12.33 -19.36 3.43
CA LEU A 101 11.21 -18.45 3.16
C LEU A 101 11.05 -17.39 4.25
N ASP A 102 11.22 -17.74 5.52
CA ASP A 102 11.16 -16.78 6.61
C ASP A 102 12.33 -15.78 6.57
N ASN A 103 13.53 -16.24 6.22
CA ASN A 103 14.67 -15.35 6.01
C ASN A 103 14.42 -14.39 4.84
N LEU A 104 13.94 -14.89 3.70
CA LEU A 104 13.60 -14.05 2.54
C LEU A 104 12.51 -13.03 2.87
N ARG A 105 11.51 -13.40 3.66
CA ARG A 105 10.47 -12.46 4.12
C ARG A 105 11.04 -11.36 4.99
N ARG A 106 11.95 -11.69 5.91
CA ARG A 106 12.63 -10.70 6.76
C ARG A 106 13.51 -9.76 5.95
N GLU A 107 14.27 -10.29 4.99
CA GLU A 107 15.10 -9.48 4.09
C GLU A 107 14.26 -8.55 3.22
N LYS A 108 13.16 -9.05 2.67
CA LYS A 108 12.21 -8.23 1.89
C LYS A 108 11.63 -7.10 2.75
N GLN A 109 11.16 -7.40 3.95
CA GLN A 109 10.62 -6.39 4.86
C GLN A 109 11.68 -5.34 5.22
N LYS A 110 12.92 -5.77 5.50
CA LYS A 110 14.04 -4.86 5.76
C LYS A 110 14.31 -3.94 4.58
N ALA A 111 14.38 -4.49 3.36
CA ALA A 111 14.60 -3.72 2.16
C ALA A 111 13.47 -2.71 1.88
N GLU A 112 12.21 -3.09 2.14
CA GLU A 112 11.06 -2.17 2.04
C GLU A 112 11.14 -1.03 3.05
N TRP A 113 11.57 -1.31 4.29
CA TRP A 113 11.78 -0.30 5.32
C TRP A 113 12.92 0.66 4.96
N ASP A 114 14.04 0.12 4.49
CA ASP A 114 15.20 0.92 4.07
C ASP A 114 14.83 1.82 2.88
N LEU A 115 14.06 1.30 1.92
CA LEU A 115 13.55 2.08 0.78
C LEU A 115 12.58 3.18 1.23
N ALA A 116 11.68 2.89 2.17
CA ALA A 116 10.77 3.90 2.72
C ALA A 116 11.52 4.99 3.49
N SER A 117 12.55 4.61 4.26
CA SER A 117 13.42 5.55 4.96
C SER A 117 14.18 6.45 3.98
N ALA A 118 14.81 5.87 2.97
CA ALA A 118 15.54 6.61 1.94
C ALA A 118 14.64 7.60 1.17
N LYS A 119 13.40 7.19 0.85
CA LYS A 119 12.41 8.10 0.25
C LYS A 119 12.11 9.30 1.15
N ARG A 120 11.87 9.08 2.44
CA ARG A 120 11.63 10.17 3.40
C ARG A 120 12.83 11.11 3.51
N GLN A 121 14.04 10.55 3.59
CA GLN A 121 15.27 11.36 3.62
C GLN A 121 15.44 12.18 2.34
N MET A 122 15.12 11.60 1.19
CA MET A 122 15.16 12.32 -0.10
C MET A 122 14.12 13.44 -0.14
N ASP A 123 12.87 13.17 0.28
CA ASP A 123 11.82 14.19 0.34
C ASP A 123 12.19 15.35 1.29
N GLU A 124 12.75 15.03 2.46
CA GLU A 124 13.25 16.02 3.41
C GLU A 124 14.42 16.82 2.84
N TRP A 125 15.34 16.16 2.14
CA TRP A 125 16.46 16.79 1.47
C TRP A 125 15.98 17.75 0.38
N MET A 126 15.08 17.30 -0.49
CA MET A 126 14.49 18.10 -1.56
C MET A 126 13.76 19.32 -1.01
N LYS A 127 13.02 19.16 0.09
CA LYS A 127 12.34 20.28 0.75
C LYS A 127 13.33 21.30 1.33
N THR A 128 14.37 20.82 1.99
CA THR A 128 15.37 21.66 2.67
C THR A 128 16.31 22.37 1.70
N HIS A 129 16.62 21.73 0.57
CA HIS A 129 17.62 22.21 -0.40
C HIS A 129 17.00 22.67 -1.73
N LYS A 130 15.67 22.85 -1.78
CA LYS A 130 14.93 23.23 -2.99
C LYS A 130 15.54 24.44 -3.70
N GLY A 131 15.89 25.49 -2.96
CA GLY A 131 16.51 26.70 -3.53
C GLY A 131 17.81 26.43 -4.28
N MET A 132 18.67 25.54 -3.77
CA MET A 132 19.91 25.15 -4.46
C MET A 132 19.65 24.27 -5.69
N ILE A 133 18.67 23.38 -5.62
CA ILE A 133 18.26 22.53 -6.74
C ILE A 133 17.71 23.38 -7.88
N ASP A 134 16.84 24.34 -7.57
CA ASP A 134 16.24 25.24 -8.54
C ASP A 134 17.31 26.14 -9.18
N LEU A 135 18.28 26.63 -8.39
CA LEU A 135 19.45 27.34 -8.94
C LEU A 135 20.27 26.47 -9.89
N GLY A 136 20.52 25.20 -9.55
CA GLY A 136 21.19 24.25 -10.44
C GLY A 136 20.45 24.07 -11.77
N LYS A 137 19.13 23.89 -11.73
CA LYS A 137 18.29 23.81 -12.93
C LYS A 137 18.36 25.08 -13.78
N LEU A 138 18.38 26.26 -13.16
CA LEU A 138 18.52 27.53 -13.87
C LEU A 138 19.90 27.67 -14.54
N LEU A 139 20.97 27.21 -13.87
CA LEU A 139 22.32 27.18 -14.43
C LEU A 139 22.42 26.20 -15.62
N ASP A 140 21.68 25.09 -15.57
CA ASP A 140 21.54 24.13 -16.67
C ASP A 140 20.67 24.67 -17.83
N GLY A 141 20.18 25.91 -17.74
CA GLY A 141 19.36 26.54 -18.78
C GLY A 141 17.90 26.08 -18.81
N LYS A 142 17.41 25.38 -17.77
CA LYS A 142 16.01 25.00 -17.67
C LYS A 142 15.16 26.22 -17.32
N VAL A 143 14.05 26.39 -18.03
CA VAL A 143 13.06 27.42 -17.74
C VAL A 143 12.28 27.01 -16.50
N LEU A 144 12.29 27.85 -15.47
CA LEU A 144 11.49 27.70 -14.27
C LEU A 144 10.53 28.87 -14.10
N TYR A 145 9.42 28.61 -13.45
CA TYR A 145 8.35 29.59 -13.26
C TYR A 145 8.30 30.04 -11.80
N PRO A 146 8.79 31.23 -11.46
CA PRO A 146 8.75 31.72 -10.08
C PRO A 146 7.34 32.18 -9.70
N LEU A 147 6.98 31.95 -8.43
CA LEU A 147 5.78 32.49 -7.82
C LEU A 147 6.02 32.77 -6.34
N SER A 148 5.70 33.98 -5.93
CA SER A 148 5.65 34.37 -4.53
C SER A 148 4.24 34.16 -3.98
N VAL A 149 4.15 33.45 -2.85
CA VAL A 149 2.90 33.19 -2.14
C VAL A 149 3.12 33.53 -0.68
N GLU A 150 2.49 34.61 -0.21
CA GLU A 150 2.63 35.09 1.17
C GLU A 150 1.27 35.07 1.87
N LYS A 151 1.29 34.82 3.18
CA LYS A 151 0.12 35.08 4.02
C LYS A 151 0.12 36.56 4.40
N ASN A 152 -0.98 37.25 4.17
CA ASN A 152 -1.12 38.62 4.62
C ASN A 152 -1.28 38.65 6.15
N HIS A 153 -0.40 39.40 6.82
CA HIS A 153 -0.36 39.50 8.27
C HIS A 153 -1.57 40.25 8.85
N TYR A 154 -2.23 41.11 8.07
CA TYR A 154 -3.36 41.92 8.52
C TYR A 154 -4.67 41.15 8.54
N HIS A 155 -5.01 40.45 7.45
CA HIS A 155 -6.29 39.75 7.31
C HIS A 155 -6.21 38.23 7.38
N GLY A 156 -5.01 37.68 7.55
CA GLY A 156 -4.77 36.25 7.73
C GLY A 156 -5.08 35.38 6.52
N ALA A 157 -5.54 35.95 5.41
CA ALA A 157 -5.70 35.25 4.13
C ALA A 157 -4.42 35.38 3.28
N ARG A 158 -4.42 34.84 2.07
CA ARG A 158 -3.27 34.98 1.18
C ARG A 158 -3.22 36.35 0.51
N SER A 159 -2.01 36.88 0.41
CA SER A 159 -1.70 37.97 -0.51
C SER A 159 -1.83 37.47 -1.95
N ILE A 160 -2.16 38.36 -2.88
CA ILE A 160 -2.24 38.03 -4.31
C ILE A 160 -0.87 37.51 -4.77
N PRO A 161 -0.79 36.27 -5.30
CA PRO A 161 0.46 35.71 -5.78
C PRO A 161 1.02 36.57 -6.90
N ARG A 162 2.32 36.83 -6.83
CA ARG A 162 3.02 37.67 -7.79
C ARG A 162 4.29 37.02 -8.30
N ILE A 163 4.69 37.40 -9.51
CA ILE A 163 6.00 37.03 -10.04
C ILE A 163 7.03 37.97 -9.39
N PRO A 164 8.03 37.44 -8.65
CA PRO A 164 9.06 38.26 -8.04
C PRO A 164 9.93 38.92 -9.11
N LYS A 165 10.47 40.11 -8.81
CA LYS A 165 11.41 40.81 -9.69
C LYS A 165 12.76 40.09 -9.62
N MET A 166 13.20 39.51 -10.75
CA MET A 166 14.41 38.67 -10.81
C MET A 166 15.69 39.41 -10.37
N LYS A 167 15.77 40.72 -10.58
CA LYS A 167 16.91 41.56 -10.18
C LYS A 167 17.13 41.64 -8.66
N ASP A 168 16.14 41.22 -7.87
CA ASP A 168 16.10 41.40 -6.43
C ASP A 168 16.06 40.06 -5.66
N ILE A 169 16.43 38.95 -6.31
CA ILE A 169 16.41 37.62 -5.68
C ILE A 169 17.63 37.44 -4.78
N GLY A 170 17.39 37.25 -3.47
CA GLY A 170 18.37 36.73 -2.53
C GLY A 170 18.16 35.23 -2.31
N GLY A 171 19.16 34.39 -2.60
CA GLY A 171 19.09 32.93 -2.42
C GLY A 171 19.83 32.38 -1.19
N LEU A 172 20.75 33.16 -0.62
CA LEU A 172 21.46 32.86 0.62
C LEU A 172 21.54 34.16 1.42
N ARG A 173 20.75 34.26 2.49
CA ARG A 173 20.81 35.43 3.39
C ARG A 173 21.51 35.00 4.67
N VAL A 174 22.63 35.64 4.96
CA VAL A 174 23.25 35.53 6.29
C VAL A 174 22.61 36.63 7.14
N GLU A 175 21.79 36.25 8.11
CA GLU A 175 21.30 37.18 9.12
C GLU A 175 22.41 37.46 10.13
N GLY A 176 22.74 38.74 10.29
CA GLY A 176 23.79 39.20 11.19
C GLY A 176 23.47 38.85 12.63
N GLY A 177 24.33 38.05 13.26
CA GLY A 177 24.32 37.81 14.69
C GLY A 177 24.99 38.95 15.46
N ASP A 178 24.43 39.30 16.60
CA ASP A 178 25.03 40.22 17.57
C ASP A 178 25.56 39.38 18.74
N PHE A 179 26.87 39.13 18.74
CA PHE A 179 27.52 38.25 19.71
C PHE A 179 27.40 38.79 21.15
N GLU A 180 27.37 40.12 21.31
CA GLU A 180 27.22 40.78 22.62
C GLU A 180 25.81 40.63 23.18
N LYS A 181 24.81 40.43 22.31
CA LYS A 181 23.41 40.17 22.69
C LYS A 181 23.03 38.69 22.64
N GLY A 182 24.00 37.79 22.47
CA GLY A 182 23.75 36.35 22.36
C GLY A 182 22.93 35.94 21.14
N LYS A 183 22.90 36.76 20.08
CA LYS A 183 22.22 36.44 18.82
C LYS A 183 23.19 35.71 17.90
N GLU A 184 22.92 34.44 17.66
CA GLU A 184 23.69 33.61 16.74
C GLU A 184 23.57 34.11 15.30
N TRP A 185 24.65 33.98 14.53
CA TRP A 185 24.62 34.16 13.09
C TRP A 185 23.82 33.02 12.47
N ARG A 186 22.78 33.35 11.70
CA ARG A 186 21.92 32.36 11.05
C ARG A 186 22.02 32.51 9.55
N ALA A 187 22.37 31.44 8.86
CA ALA A 187 22.23 31.38 7.42
C ALA A 187 20.81 30.92 7.09
N GLU A 188 19.96 31.84 6.67
CA GLU A 188 18.64 31.52 6.14
C GLU A 188 18.76 31.16 4.65
N ARG A 189 18.30 29.95 4.33
CA ARG A 189 18.44 29.35 3.01
C ARG A 189 17.11 29.40 2.25
N TYR A 190 16.70 30.61 1.87
CA TYR A 190 15.42 30.79 1.19
C TYR A 190 15.55 31.81 0.06
N LEU A 191 14.77 31.56 -1.01
CA LEU A 191 14.59 32.48 -2.11
C LEU A 191 13.61 33.58 -1.65
N SER A 192 14.10 34.80 -1.52
CA SER A 192 13.31 35.97 -1.12
C SER A 192 13.48 37.12 -2.12
N ASP A 193 12.45 37.94 -2.26
CA ASP A 193 12.49 39.18 -3.05
C ASP A 193 12.97 40.39 -2.20
N THR A 194 13.03 41.60 -2.79
CA THR A 194 13.45 42.83 -2.10
C THR A 194 12.63 43.13 -0.84
N TYR A 195 11.39 42.63 -0.77
CA TYR A 195 10.48 42.85 0.34
C TYR A 195 10.58 41.75 1.40
N SER A 196 11.61 40.90 1.31
CA SER A 196 11.77 39.69 2.14
C SER A 196 10.60 38.72 2.00
N THR A 197 9.83 38.81 0.90
CA THR A 197 8.75 37.88 0.64
C THR A 197 9.32 36.60 0.03
N TRP A 198 8.89 35.48 0.58
CA TRP A 198 9.32 34.15 0.17
C TRP A 198 8.69 33.77 -1.16
N PHE A 199 9.46 33.09 -2.00
CA PHE A 199 8.95 32.56 -3.27
C PHE A 199 9.60 31.22 -3.60
N GLN A 200 9.01 30.51 -4.55
CA GLN A 200 9.54 29.25 -5.05
C GLN A 200 9.44 29.16 -6.57
N PHE A 201 10.25 28.30 -7.16
CA PHE A 201 10.16 27.95 -8.56
C PHE A 201 9.29 26.70 -8.76
N PHE A 202 8.63 26.68 -9.92
CA PHE A 202 7.86 25.56 -10.44
C PHE A 202 8.48 25.08 -11.76
N ASP A 203 8.43 23.77 -11.97
CA ASP A 203 9.00 23.15 -13.17
C ASP A 203 8.12 23.40 -14.41
N THR A 204 6.82 23.63 -14.21
CA THR A 204 5.86 23.90 -15.28
C THR A 204 4.91 25.05 -14.93
N GLU A 205 4.37 25.68 -15.96
CA GLU A 205 3.34 26.72 -15.81
C GLU A 205 2.03 26.16 -15.24
N GLU A 206 1.68 24.92 -15.57
CA GLU A 206 0.49 24.22 -15.06
C GLU A 206 0.57 24.04 -13.54
N GLN A 207 1.72 23.63 -13.01
CA GLN A 207 1.94 23.53 -11.57
C GLN A 207 1.79 24.89 -10.87
N ARG A 208 2.36 25.94 -11.47
CA ARG A 208 2.21 27.31 -10.96
C ARG A 208 0.74 27.74 -10.94
N ALA A 209 0.01 27.52 -12.04
CA ALA A 209 -1.40 27.86 -12.17
C ALA A 209 -2.27 27.10 -11.17
N SER A 210 -2.00 25.81 -10.98
CA SER A 210 -2.70 24.97 -9.99
C SER A 210 -2.52 25.50 -8.56
N VAL A 211 -1.31 25.95 -8.20
CA VAL A 211 -1.06 26.58 -6.90
C VAL A 211 -1.85 27.88 -6.76
N ILE A 212 -1.84 28.75 -7.78
CA ILE A 212 -2.62 30.00 -7.77
C ILE A 212 -4.10 29.71 -7.55
N GLN A 213 -4.65 28.72 -8.25
CA GLN A 213 -6.05 28.30 -8.09
C GLN A 213 -6.34 27.80 -6.68
N SER A 214 -5.51 26.90 -6.14
CA SER A 214 -5.71 26.36 -4.79
C SER A 214 -5.65 27.43 -3.70
N GLU A 215 -4.77 28.42 -3.83
CA GLU A 215 -4.63 29.51 -2.88
C GLU A 215 -5.79 30.52 -3.00
N PHE A 216 -6.33 30.70 -4.21
CA PHE A 216 -7.55 31.49 -4.41
C PHE A 216 -8.76 30.81 -3.79
N GLU A 217 -8.93 29.50 -3.97
CA GLU A 217 -10.02 28.72 -3.34
C GLU A 217 -9.96 28.80 -1.81
N ALA A 218 -8.76 28.68 -1.23
CA ALA A 218 -8.54 28.87 0.21
C ALA A 218 -8.89 30.30 0.66
N THR A 219 -8.56 31.31 -0.15
CA THR A 219 -8.88 32.72 0.11
C THR A 219 -10.39 32.96 0.05
N CYS A 220 -11.10 32.38 -0.93
CA CYS A 220 -12.56 32.39 -0.99
C CYS A 220 -13.20 31.69 0.22
N ALA A 221 -12.66 30.56 0.66
CA ALA A 221 -13.12 29.87 1.86
C ALA A 221 -12.96 30.73 3.13
N HIS A 222 -11.84 31.47 3.25
CA HIS A 222 -11.62 32.42 4.34
C HIS A 222 -12.61 33.59 4.29
N PHE A 223 -12.87 34.13 3.09
CA PHE A 223 -13.86 35.20 2.88
C PHE A 223 -15.25 34.80 3.38
N ARG A 224 -15.68 33.55 3.12
CA ARG A 224 -16.99 33.04 3.57
C ARG A 224 -17.17 33.07 5.08
N GLN A 225 -16.10 32.96 5.86
CA GLN A 225 -16.19 32.95 7.33
C GLN A 225 -16.61 34.31 7.89
N LYS A 226 -16.11 35.38 7.29
CA LYS A 226 -16.40 36.77 7.67
C LYS A 226 -16.48 37.64 6.41
N PRO A 227 -17.62 37.62 5.69
CA PRO A 227 -17.77 38.35 4.44
C PRO A 227 -17.71 39.85 4.67
N ASP A 228 -16.76 40.52 4.02
CA ASP A 228 -16.65 41.97 4.01
C ASP A 228 -16.78 42.47 2.56
N PHE A 229 -17.94 43.04 2.23
CA PHE A 229 -18.24 43.48 0.86
C PHE A 229 -17.72 44.89 0.53
N THR A 230 -16.87 45.46 1.37
CA THR A 230 -16.17 46.70 1.07
C THR A 230 -15.18 46.51 -0.08
N VAL A 231 -14.97 47.60 -0.83
CA VAL A 231 -14.06 47.63 -1.98
C VAL A 231 -12.80 48.44 -1.65
N ASP A 232 -12.84 49.25 -0.59
CA ASP A 232 -11.73 50.10 -0.18
C ASP A 232 -10.61 49.28 0.49
N ILE A 233 -9.43 49.34 -0.11
CA ILE A 233 -8.28 48.46 0.16
C ILE A 233 -7.45 48.94 1.36
N TYR A 234 -7.68 50.16 1.85
CA TYR A 234 -6.69 50.87 2.68
C TYR A 234 -6.82 50.67 4.19
N THR A 235 -7.87 50.03 4.72
CA THR A 235 -8.21 50.22 6.15
C THR A 235 -8.76 49.01 6.92
N THR A 236 -8.65 47.78 6.44
CA THR A 236 -9.25 46.64 7.15
C THR A 236 -8.28 45.50 7.47
N THR A 237 -8.39 45.03 8.72
CA THR A 237 -7.83 43.76 9.21
C THR A 237 -8.62 42.54 8.73
N ASN A 238 -9.62 42.73 7.87
CA ASN A 238 -10.46 41.65 7.32
C ASN A 238 -10.25 41.52 5.80
N LEU A 239 -10.50 40.33 5.27
CA LEU A 239 -10.42 40.07 3.84
C LEU A 239 -11.66 40.67 3.17
N HIS A 240 -11.46 41.64 2.29
CA HIS A 240 -12.53 42.37 1.64
C HIS A 240 -12.77 41.91 0.19
N TYR A 241 -13.98 42.14 -0.32
CA TYR A 241 -14.39 41.72 -1.66
C TYR A 241 -13.53 42.38 -2.76
N GLY A 242 -13.06 43.60 -2.53
CA GLY A 242 -12.08 44.27 -3.39
C GLY A 242 -10.80 43.44 -3.63
N THR A 243 -10.30 42.73 -2.62
CA THR A 243 -9.14 41.84 -2.76
C THR A 243 -9.44 40.70 -3.74
N LEU A 244 -10.64 40.08 -3.65
CA LEU A 244 -11.03 39.00 -4.55
C LEU A 244 -11.15 39.48 -6.01
N LEU A 245 -11.64 40.70 -6.22
CA LEU A 245 -11.67 41.32 -7.56
C LEU A 245 -10.26 41.54 -8.10
N GLU A 246 -9.32 41.96 -7.25
CA GLU A 246 -7.93 42.17 -7.65
C GLU A 246 -7.21 40.84 -7.96
N TRP A 247 -7.54 39.75 -7.27
CA TRP A 247 -7.10 38.40 -7.62
C TRP A 247 -7.50 38.01 -9.04
N VAL A 248 -8.78 38.16 -9.40
CA VAL A 248 -9.29 37.85 -10.74
C VAL A 248 -8.70 38.79 -11.80
N LYS A 249 -8.50 40.07 -11.46
CA LYS A 249 -7.84 41.02 -12.36
C LYS A 249 -6.38 40.63 -12.64
N THR A 250 -5.67 40.15 -11.63
CA THR A 250 -4.25 39.76 -11.74
C THR A 250 -4.10 38.41 -12.44
N HIS A 251 -5.05 37.50 -12.21
CA HIS A 251 -5.04 36.14 -12.75
C HIS A 251 -6.37 35.86 -13.48
N PRO A 252 -6.48 36.20 -14.78
CA PRO A 252 -7.74 36.14 -15.53
C PRO A 252 -8.38 34.75 -15.68
N ALA A 253 -7.62 33.69 -15.42
CA ALA A 253 -8.13 32.32 -15.40
C ALA A 253 -9.01 32.02 -14.18
N LEU A 254 -8.95 32.85 -13.14
CA LEU A 254 -9.75 32.71 -11.93
C LEU A 254 -11.13 33.37 -12.11
N SER A 255 -12.12 32.84 -11.42
CA SER A 255 -13.47 33.42 -11.33
C SER A 255 -13.93 33.40 -9.89
N ILE A 256 -14.52 34.51 -9.41
CA ILE A 256 -15.15 34.52 -8.08
C ILE A 256 -16.32 33.54 -8.09
N PRO A 257 -16.39 32.59 -7.13
CA PRO A 257 -17.49 31.64 -7.02
C PRO A 257 -18.89 32.29 -6.99
N GLU A 258 -19.87 31.65 -7.63
CA GLU A 258 -21.24 32.18 -7.79
C GLU A 258 -21.94 32.46 -6.45
N ASP A 259 -21.67 31.65 -5.43
CA ASP A 259 -22.22 31.83 -4.09
C ASP A 259 -21.78 33.16 -3.47
N ILE A 260 -20.50 33.53 -3.60
CA ILE A 260 -19.97 34.81 -3.11
C ILE A 260 -20.58 35.97 -3.91
N GLN A 261 -20.78 35.81 -5.22
CA GLN A 261 -21.44 36.82 -6.05
C GLN A 261 -22.91 37.03 -5.62
N ALA A 262 -23.64 35.96 -5.32
CA ALA A 262 -25.01 36.04 -4.80
C ALA A 262 -25.06 36.76 -3.45
N MET A 263 -24.11 36.49 -2.55
CA MET A 263 -24.03 37.19 -1.26
C MET A 263 -23.75 38.69 -1.45
N LYS A 264 -22.90 39.07 -2.41
CA LYS A 264 -22.63 40.46 -2.75
C LYS A 264 -23.89 41.16 -3.27
N ALA A 265 -24.61 40.54 -4.20
CA ALA A 265 -25.85 41.07 -4.75
C ALA A 265 -26.93 41.28 -3.67
N ALA A 266 -27.05 40.35 -2.72
CA ALA A 266 -27.96 40.49 -1.59
C ALA A 266 -27.58 41.67 -0.68
N ASN A 267 -26.28 41.82 -0.36
CA ASN A 267 -25.78 42.94 0.43
C ASN A 267 -26.03 44.30 -0.26
N ASP A 268 -25.80 44.38 -1.57
CA ASP A 268 -26.03 45.59 -2.35
C ASP A 268 -27.51 45.97 -2.40
N ALA A 269 -28.40 44.99 -2.55
CA ALA A 269 -29.84 45.22 -2.48
C ALA A 269 -30.26 45.79 -1.10
N GLU A 270 -29.74 45.23 -0.02
CA GLU A 270 -30.02 45.71 1.34
C GLU A 270 -29.50 47.14 1.57
N LEU A 271 -28.29 47.45 1.07
CA LEU A 271 -27.72 48.79 1.15
C LEU A 271 -28.54 49.82 0.36
N VAL A 272 -29.05 49.45 -0.81
CA VAL A 272 -29.93 50.31 -1.62
C VAL A 272 -31.23 50.60 -0.87
N GLU A 273 -31.87 49.59 -0.28
CA GLU A 273 -33.10 49.79 0.49
C GLU A 273 -32.87 50.64 1.74
N LYS A 274 -31.76 50.43 2.46
CA LYS A 274 -31.36 51.30 3.58
C LYS A 274 -31.13 52.75 3.14
N ARG A 275 -30.48 52.97 2.00
CA ARG A 275 -30.28 54.32 1.44
C ARG A 275 -31.60 54.98 1.06
N LYS A 276 -32.52 54.23 0.43
CA LYS A 276 -33.87 54.74 0.12
C LYS A 276 -34.62 55.13 1.39
N ALA A 277 -34.61 54.29 2.42
CA ALA A 277 -35.26 54.59 3.70
C ALA A 277 -34.65 55.82 4.39
N LYS A 278 -33.31 55.96 4.36
CA LYS A 278 -32.62 57.12 4.90
C LYS A 278 -32.95 58.40 4.14
N LEU A 279 -32.92 58.37 2.80
CA LEU A 279 -33.31 59.50 1.96
C LEU A 279 -34.77 59.89 2.18
N ALA A 280 -35.68 58.93 2.33
CA ALA A 280 -37.08 59.21 2.64
C ALA A 280 -37.23 59.90 4.01
N ALA A 281 -36.46 59.48 5.01
CA ALA A 281 -36.44 60.13 6.33
C ALA A 281 -35.85 61.55 6.27
N GLU A 282 -34.77 61.76 5.51
CA GLU A 282 -34.17 63.08 5.31
C GLU A 282 -35.12 64.03 4.57
N LEU A 283 -35.82 63.55 3.54
CA LEU A 283 -36.85 64.33 2.83
C LEU A 283 -38.02 64.68 3.75
N ALA A 284 -38.50 63.75 4.56
CA ALA A 284 -39.57 64.02 5.52
C ALA A 284 -39.15 65.05 6.59
N ALA A 285 -37.89 65.04 7.03
CA ALA A 285 -37.35 66.03 7.95
C ALA A 285 -37.29 67.43 7.32
N ILE A 286 -36.85 67.54 6.06
CA ILE A 286 -36.82 68.81 5.32
C ILE A 286 -38.23 69.35 5.08
N ASP A 287 -39.19 68.49 4.71
CA ASP A 287 -40.59 68.89 4.51
C ASP A 287 -41.26 69.34 5.82
N ALA A 288 -40.87 68.75 6.95
CA ALA A 288 -41.34 69.16 8.27
C ALA A 288 -40.75 70.51 8.71
N GLU A 289 -39.52 70.82 8.31
CA GLU A 289 -38.84 72.09 8.60
C GLU A 289 -39.29 73.23 7.68
N ALA A 290 -39.80 72.91 6.48
CA ALA A 290 -40.30 73.85 5.48
C ALA A 290 -41.78 74.24 5.63
N ARG A 291 -42.54 73.58 6.52
CA ARG A 291 -43.92 73.97 6.87
C ARG A 291 -43.93 74.81 8.16
N PRO A 292 -44.26 76.11 8.10
CA PRO A 292 -44.41 76.96 9.28
C PRO A 292 -45.63 76.59 10.14
#